data_AF-A0A967LYB7-F1
#
_entry.id   AF-A0A967LYB7-F1
#
_cell.length_a   1.000
_cell.length_b   1.000
_cell.length_c   1.000
_cell.angle_alpha   90.00
_cell.angle_beta   90.00
_cell.angle_gamma   90.00
#
_symmetry.space_group_name_H-M   'P 1'
#
loop_
_entity.id
_entity.type
_entity.pdbx_description
1 polymer ?
#
loop_
_entity_poly.entity_id
_entity_poly.type
_entity_poly.pdbx_seq_one_letter_code
_entity_poly.pdbx_strand_id
1 'polypeptide(L)' 'MSNATPVFVDCIRKFQPDASHFPVNTLFAGDWSYQRFSADGKPHPMPAGASACHQCHGTALGLTGDLVFTLFSEDREEK' A
#
# COMPACT_ATOMS: atom_id res chain seq x y z
N MET A 1 -29.73 5.99 -15.48
CA MET A 1 -29.07 5.71 -14.19
C MET A 1 -27.57 5.67 -14.49
N SER A 2 -26.79 6.61 -13.96
CA SER A 2 -25.34 6.64 -14.22
C SER A 2 -24.68 5.50 -13.44
N ASN A 3 -24.11 4.52 -14.13
CA ASN A 3 -23.23 3.52 -13.54
C ASN A 3 -21.88 4.19 -13.27
N ALA A 4 -21.80 4.94 -12.17
CA ALA A 4 -20.51 5.43 -11.70
C ALA A 4 -19.72 4.25 -11.13
N THR A 5 -18.58 3.92 -11.75
CA THR A 5 -17.64 2.96 -11.18
C THR A 5 -17.17 3.49 -9.82
N PRO A 6 -17.28 2.69 -8.74
CA PRO A 6 -16.81 3.13 -7.43
C PRO A 6 -15.30 3.39 -7.49
N VAL A 7 -14.89 4.57 -7.00
CA VAL A 7 -13.49 4.96 -6.89
C VAL A 7 -12.97 4.51 -5.53
N PHE A 8 -11.81 3.84 -5.55
CA PHE A 8 -11.09 3.39 -4.36
C PHE A 8 -9.67 3.93 -4.37
N VAL A 9 -9.12 4.14 -3.16
CA VAL A 9 -7.73 4.55 -2.93
C VAL A 9 -7.09 3.52 -2.02
N ASP A 10 -5.93 3.00 -2.43
CA ASP A 10 -5.12 2.11 -1.61
C ASP A 10 -3.99 2.91 -0.97
N CYS A 11 -3.85 2.78 0.35
CA CYS A 11 -2.88 3.50 1.16
C CYS A 11 -1.89 2.53 1.81
N ILE A 12 -0.63 2.95 1.90
CA ILE A 12 0.43 2.29 2.67
C ILE A 12 0.81 3.19 3.86
N ARG A 13 0.94 2.62 5.06
CA ARG A 13 1.31 3.36 6.29
C ARG A 13 2.43 2.64 7.03
N LYS A 14 3.48 3.39 7.41
CA LYS A 14 4.50 2.94 8.35
C LYS A 14 3.99 3.09 9.77
N PHE A 15 3.96 2.01 10.55
CA PHE A 15 3.85 2.07 11.99
C PHE A 15 5.11 2.72 12.54
N GLN A 16 4.93 3.69 13.43
CA GLN A 16 5.99 4.07 14.33
C GLN A 16 5.90 3.15 15.55
N PRO A 17 7.01 2.56 16.00
CA PRO A 17 7.01 1.82 17.24
C PRO A 17 6.85 2.80 18.40
N ASP A 18 5.61 3.17 18.72
CA ASP A 18 5.27 3.53 20.10
C ASP A 18 5.16 2.22 20.89
N ALA A 19 5.61 2.23 22.16
CA ALA A 19 5.67 1.04 23.00
C ALA A 19 4.29 0.41 23.32
N SER A 20 3.20 0.93 22.75
CA SER A 20 1.82 0.53 23.00
C SER A 20 1.18 -0.27 21.86
N HIS A 21 1.75 -0.27 20.66
CA HIS A 21 1.20 -1.03 19.54
C HIS A 21 1.96 -2.36 19.32
N PHE A 22 1.33 -3.45 19.77
CA PHE A 22 1.69 -4.79 19.33
C PHE A 22 1.55 -4.88 17.79
N PRO A 23 2.48 -5.56 17.09
CA PRO A 23 2.41 -5.71 15.64
C PRO A 23 1.18 -6.55 15.30
N VAL A 24 0.09 -5.88 14.91
CA VAL A 24 -1.05 -6.54 14.31
C VAL A 24 -0.55 -7.00 12.94
N ASN A 25 -0.18 -8.28 12.87
CA ASN A 25 0.15 -9.04 11.67
C ASN A 25 1.65 -9.03 11.28
N THR A 26 2.43 -9.88 11.94
CA THR A 26 3.84 -10.22 11.63
C THR A 26 4.03 -11.05 10.36
N LEU A 27 3.07 -11.04 9.42
CA LEU A 27 3.19 -11.84 8.19
C LEU A 27 4.25 -11.30 7.23
N PHE A 28 4.72 -10.07 7.45
CA PHE A 28 5.67 -9.40 6.58
C PHE A 28 6.74 -8.68 7.41
N ALA A 29 8.00 -8.78 7.01
CA ALA A 29 9.09 -8.05 7.65
C ALA A 29 8.95 -6.57 7.30
N GLY A 30 8.48 -5.76 8.25
CA GLY A 30 8.38 -4.32 8.08
C GLY A 30 7.23 -3.76 8.89
N ASP A 31 7.46 -2.60 9.49
CA ASP A 31 6.47 -1.82 10.23
C ASP A 31 5.43 -1.21 9.26
N TRP A 32 4.83 -1.95 8.32
CA TRP A 32 3.99 -1.42 7.25
C TRP A 32 2.62 -2.09 7.18
N SER A 33 1.56 -1.29 7.01
CA SER A 33 0.19 -1.74 6.75
C SER A 33 -0.36 -1.20 5.44
N TYR A 34 -1.32 -1.93 4.87
CA TYR A 34 -2.03 -1.58 3.65
C TYR A 34 -3.54 -1.50 3.94
N GLN A 35 -4.20 -0.45 3.49
CA GLN A 35 -5.63 -0.24 3.71
C GLN A 35 -6.26 0.40 2.47
N ARG A 36 -7.42 -0.12 2.05
CA ARG A 36 -8.24 0.48 1.01
C ARG A 36 -9.28 1.41 1.62
N PHE A 37 -9.53 2.52 0.95
CA PHE A 37 -10.58 3.47 1.27
C PHE A 37 -11.49 3.70 0.06
N SER A 38 -12.78 3.92 0.29
CA SER A 38 -13.69 4.48 -0.72
C SER A 38 -13.46 5.99 -0.89
N ALA A 39 -14.04 6.56 -1.94
CA ALA A 39 -13.97 8.00 -2.22
C ALA A 39 -14.43 8.91 -1.06
N ASP A 40 -15.30 8.42 -0.18
CA ASP A 40 -15.75 9.13 1.04
C ASP A 40 -14.81 8.92 2.25
N GLY A 41 -13.67 8.26 2.05
CA GLY A 41 -12.66 8.02 3.08
C GLY A 41 -12.99 6.88 4.05
N LYS A 42 -14.02 6.08 3.81
CA LYS A 42 -14.34 4.92 4.66
C LYS A 42 -13.43 3.73 4.35
N PRO A 43 -12.95 3.00 5.37
CA PRO A 43 -12.16 1.80 5.15
C PRO A 43 -13.01 0.76 4.41
N HIS A 44 -12.40 0.12 3.43
CA HIS A 44 -13.02 -0.90 2.61
C HIS A 44 -12.13 -2.15 2.58
N PRO A 45 -12.71 -3.36 2.48
CA PRO A 45 -11.92 -4.57 2.25
C PRO A 45 -11.08 -4.47 0.98
N MET A 46 -9.84 -4.95 1.07
CA MET A 46 -8.94 -5.08 -0.07
C MET A 46 -9.18 -6.44 -0.77
N PRO A 47 -9.57 -6.47 -2.05
CA PRO A 47 -9.99 -7.71 -2.72
C PRO A 47 -8.91 -8.80 -2.78
N ALA A 48 -7.65 -8.40 -2.95
CA ALA A 48 -6.52 -9.33 -3.03
C ALA A 48 -5.80 -9.55 -1.67
N GLY A 49 -6.28 -8.89 -0.61
CA GLY A 49 -5.61 -8.86 0.69
C GLY A 49 -4.29 -8.07 0.70
N ALA A 50 -3.79 -7.78 1.90
CA ALA A 50 -2.57 -7.00 2.09
C ALA A 50 -1.30 -7.67 1.55
N SER A 51 -1.31 -9.00 1.38
CA SER A 51 -0.19 -9.79 0.88
C SER A 51 0.19 -9.45 -0.56
N ALA A 52 -0.81 -9.22 -1.42
CA ALA A 52 -0.59 -8.85 -2.81
C ALA A 52 0.08 -7.48 -2.92
N CYS A 53 -0.36 -6.50 -2.12
CA CYS A 53 0.31 -5.20 -2.04
C CYS A 53 1.74 -5.34 -1.52
N HIS A 54 1.96 -6.15 -0.48
CA HIS A 54 3.31 -6.35 0.04
C HIS A 54 4.27 -6.97 -0.98
N GLN A 55 3.83 -7.99 -1.74
CA GLN A 55 4.64 -8.59 -2.81
C GLN A 55 5.01 -7.56 -3.89
N CYS A 56 4.04 -6.74 -4.31
CA CYS A 56 4.28 -5.69 -5.30
C CYS A 56 5.21 -4.59 -4.77
N HIS A 57 5.10 -4.21 -3.49
CA HIS A 57 5.97 -3.21 -2.87
C HIS A 57 7.34 -3.76 -2.45
N GLY A 58 7.51 -5.08 -2.37
CA GLY A 58 8.79 -5.73 -2.07
C GLY A 58 9.88 -5.42 -3.12
N THR A 59 9.52 -5.13 -4.37
CA THR A 59 10.49 -4.66 -5.38
C THR A 59 11.03 -3.26 -5.06
N ALA A 60 10.27 -2.40 -4.37
CA ALA A 60 10.75 -1.11 -3.92
C ALA A 60 11.86 -1.24 -2.86
N LEU A 61 11.87 -2.33 -2.09
CA LEU A 61 12.85 -2.56 -1.03
C LEU A 61 14.29 -2.59 -1.57
N GLY A 62 14.50 -3.27 -2.70
CA GLY A 62 15.81 -3.34 -3.34
C GLY A 62 16.26 -2.02 -3.96
N LEU A 63 15.33 -1.12 -4.29
CA LEU A 63 15.60 0.16 -4.96
C LEU A 63 15.78 1.32 -3.96
N THR A 64 15.01 1.31 -2.87
CA THR A 64 14.88 2.46 -1.96
C THR A 64 15.31 2.15 -0.53
N GLY A 65 15.53 0.87 -0.20
CA GLY A 65 15.73 0.43 1.18
C GLY A 65 14.44 0.44 2.01
N ASP A 66 13.28 0.72 1.40
CA ASP A 66 11.97 0.69 2.05
C ASP A 66 10.87 0.20 1.08
N LEU A 67 9.62 0.05 1.55
CA LEU A 67 8.49 -0.43 0.73
C LEU A 67 7.79 0.67 -0.07
N VAL A 68 8.39 1.86 -0.18
CA VAL A 68 7.79 3.02 -0.86
C VAL A 68 8.52 3.29 -2.15
N PHE A 69 7.78 3.39 -3.25
CA PHE A 69 8.31 3.89 -4.52
C PHE A 69 8.54 5.40 -4.40
N THR A 70 9.75 5.81 -4.03
CA THR A 70 10.16 7.23 -3.99
C THR A 70 10.83 7.68 -5.28
N LEU A 71 11.24 6.71 -6.12
CA LEU A 71 11.83 6.91 -7.43
C LEU A 71 10.81 6.54 -8.49
N PHE A 72 10.13 7.53 -9.05
CA PHE A 72 9.36 7.37 -10.27
C PHE A 72 10.33 7.59 -11.43
N SER A 73 10.62 6.56 -12.21
CA SER A 73 11.37 6.76 -13.45
C SER A 73 10.51 7.65 -14.34
N GLU A 74 10.99 8.85 -14.64
CA GLU A 74 10.42 9.68 -15.70
C GLU A 74 10.32 8.83 -16.98
N ASP A 75 9.16 8.93 -17.64
CA ASP A 75 8.74 8.13 -18.78
C ASP A 75 9.89 7.70 -19.69
N ARG A 76 10.06 6.39 -19.83
CA ARG A 76 10.59 5.87 -21.10
C ARG A 76 9.46 6.02 -22.11
N GLU A 77 9.42 7.14 -22.81
CA GLU A 77 8.76 7.21 -24.11
C GLU A 77 9.42 6.13 -24.99
N GLU A 78 8.74 5.00 -25.11
CA GLU A 78 9.11 3.93 -26.01
C GLU A 78 8.83 4.43 -27.43
N LYS A 79 9.91 4.71 -28.16
CA LYS A 79 9.91 5.12 -29.56
C LYS A 79 9.77 3.91 -30.49
#